data_AF-A0A839SM72-F1
#
_entry.id   AF-A0A839SM72-F1
#
_cell.length_a   1.000
_cell.length_b   1.000
_cell.length_c   1.000
_cell.angle_alpha   90.00
_cell.angle_beta   90.00
_cell.angle_gamma   90.00
#
_symmetry.space_group_name_H-M   'P 1'
#
loop_
_entity.id
_entity.type
_entity.pdbx_description
1 polymer ?
#
loop_
_entity_poly.entity_id
_entity_poly.type
_entity_poly.pdbx_seq_one_letter_code
_entity_poly.pdbx_strand_id
1 'polypeptide(L)'
;MEEPEQAVIVLTGRQDSRKRARMAEVATARRPFLYLIVGMFTVIAAWGYVASLQSSLQAPWTTDFMRLTLASTQMLAGQDPYSAPLAEAEYLQQITSISRTTAGRHETLESPTVLLLLAPFVHLEAATAFLIWVAISVLAGIASLLLIEERLGGFHTDTNLQAGPHRFALLLSATIFFYPTWVSLVIGQTGFVTLLFLTLGWGWARDGRDERAGFALGLAVSLMPALIVLAFYLLSLGRLRILATAILATLVGLFIPAVIIDIAVLQGYFTALGAVNWFGAGWNGSLVGFLAPLFGNSANAPLIEVAWLTPLLILAATIFAVRALWKFGRMVTSIEQKLGTERAVPIFDQGFALCLPLALLLSPLGWLHNFVLLLPAFCIGLEACARRPRDWRWRERILLAWILCAMPYPVLRAENNDSLIQWFGYPAFDTYALIILAVTIAGLCQREASALLRRSRHLSKSKELEPPSSQDTGAADQSDEQSSDDEIIESDGRDTRGSTPPTSGKLALP
;
A
#
# COMPACT_ATOMS: atom_id res chain seq x y z
N MET A 1 17.47 57.82 25.37
CA MET A 1 18.48 57.00 24.67
C MET A 1 17.95 55.58 24.62
N GLU A 2 17.01 55.38 23.72
CA GLU A 2 16.42 54.13 23.21
C GLU A 2 16.65 54.28 21.67
N GLU A 3 17.06 53.34 20.83
CA GLU A 3 17.33 51.90 20.85
C GLU A 3 18.11 51.62 19.52
N PRO A 4 19.37 51.14 19.54
CA PRO A 4 20.03 50.65 18.32
C PRO A 4 19.72 49.17 18.00
N GLU A 5 19.11 48.40 18.92
CA GLU A 5 18.84 46.96 18.70
C GLU A 5 17.64 46.69 17.79
N GLN A 6 16.61 47.54 17.78
CA GLN A 6 15.44 47.32 16.91
C GLN A 6 15.77 47.50 15.41
N ALA A 7 16.74 48.35 15.05
CA ALA A 7 17.15 48.57 13.66
C ALA A 7 17.87 47.35 13.04
N VAL A 8 18.61 46.57 13.84
CA VAL A 8 19.36 45.38 13.37
C VAL A 8 18.42 44.20 13.08
N ILE A 9 17.34 44.05 13.84
CA ILE A 9 16.33 43.00 13.63
C ILE A 9 15.52 43.25 12.34
N VAL A 10 15.22 44.51 12.02
CA VAL A 10 14.48 44.87 10.79
C VAL A 10 15.33 44.66 9.53
N LEU A 11 16.65 44.94 9.59
CA LEU A 11 17.55 44.76 8.45
C LEU A 11 17.83 43.28 8.12
N THR A 12 17.98 42.44 9.15
CA THR A 12 18.18 40.98 8.97
C THR A 12 16.94 40.30 8.39
N GLY A 13 15.73 40.67 8.82
CA GLY A 13 14.48 40.16 8.23
C GLY A 13 14.25 40.53 6.76
N ARG A 14 14.70 41.72 6.32
CA ARG A 14 14.60 42.15 4.90
C ARG A 14 15.58 41.42 3.99
N GLN A 15 16.77 41.06 4.45
CA GLN A 15 17.70 40.26 3.65
C GLN A 15 17.22 38.83 3.48
N ASP A 16 16.67 38.22 4.54
CA ASP A 16 16.13 36.87 4.49
C ASP A 16 14.89 36.74 3.59
N SER A 17 13.99 37.72 3.60
CA SER A 17 12.82 37.73 2.72
C SER A 17 13.20 37.85 1.24
N ARG A 18 14.16 38.73 0.88
CA ARG A 18 14.67 38.82 -0.51
C ARG A 18 15.39 37.54 -0.95
N LYS A 19 16.19 36.93 -0.07
CA LYS A 19 16.87 35.66 -0.37
C LYS A 19 15.85 34.53 -0.60
N ARG A 20 14.80 34.44 0.24
CA ARG A 20 13.71 33.48 0.07
C ARG A 20 12.93 33.71 -1.23
N ALA A 21 12.61 34.96 -1.57
CA ALA A 21 11.94 35.30 -2.81
C ALA A 21 12.77 34.91 -4.04
N ARG A 22 14.07 35.24 -4.05
CA ARG A 22 14.99 34.86 -5.14
C ARG A 22 15.17 33.35 -5.26
N MET A 23 15.25 32.63 -4.14
CA MET A 23 15.30 31.17 -4.15
C MET A 23 13.99 30.54 -4.67
N ALA A 24 12.84 31.12 -4.32
CA ALA A 24 11.54 30.68 -4.83
C ALA A 24 11.41 30.92 -6.34
N GLU A 25 11.88 32.06 -6.83
CA GLU A 25 11.93 32.42 -8.27
C GLU A 25 12.84 31.47 -9.06
N VAL A 26 14.06 31.23 -8.57
CA VAL A 26 14.97 30.25 -9.19
C VAL A 26 14.38 28.84 -9.17
N ALA A 27 13.71 28.46 -8.08
CA ALA A 27 13.04 27.16 -7.99
C ALA A 27 11.85 27.06 -8.97
N THR A 28 11.12 28.15 -9.22
CA THR A 28 10.03 28.15 -10.20
C THR A 28 10.56 28.09 -11.63
N ALA A 29 11.63 28.84 -11.94
CA ALA A 29 12.25 28.84 -13.27
C ALA A 29 12.86 27.48 -13.68
N ARG A 30 13.31 26.66 -12.71
CA ARG A 30 13.89 25.33 -12.98
C ARG A 30 12.86 24.20 -13.17
N ARG A 31 11.60 24.42 -12.81
CA ARG A 31 10.55 23.39 -12.89
C ARG A 31 10.27 22.91 -14.31
N PRO A 32 10.12 23.78 -15.34
CA PRO A 32 9.86 23.33 -16.70
C PRO A 32 10.96 22.42 -17.23
N PHE A 33 12.22 22.74 -16.94
CA PHE A 33 13.37 21.93 -17.34
C PHE A 33 13.38 20.56 -16.66
N LEU A 34 13.07 20.51 -15.35
CA LEU A 34 12.94 19.24 -14.64
C LEU A 34 11.79 18.39 -15.22
N TYR A 35 10.64 18.99 -15.49
CA TYR A 35 9.51 18.27 -16.10
C TYR A 35 9.81 17.78 -17.51
N LEU A 36 10.57 18.54 -18.30
CA LEU A 36 11.03 18.10 -19.63
C LEU A 36 11.93 16.86 -19.51
N ILE A 37 12.89 16.87 -18.58
CA ILE A 37 13.77 15.72 -18.33
C ILE A 37 12.95 14.51 -17.88
N VAL A 38 12.11 14.67 -16.86
CA VAL A 38 11.27 13.59 -16.35
C VAL A 38 10.34 13.06 -17.44
N GLY A 39 9.73 13.94 -18.23
CA GLY A 39 8.87 13.59 -19.36
C GLY A 39 9.61 12.79 -20.43
N MET A 40 10.80 13.23 -20.85
CA MET A 40 11.63 12.53 -21.83
C MET A 40 12.00 11.12 -21.36
N PHE A 41 12.50 10.98 -20.13
CA PHE A 41 12.79 9.65 -19.60
C PHE A 41 11.52 8.80 -19.47
N THR A 42 10.37 9.40 -19.15
CA THR A 42 9.10 8.67 -19.00
C THR A 42 8.67 8.09 -20.35
N VAL A 43 8.85 8.83 -21.44
CA VAL A 43 8.61 8.36 -22.81
C VAL A 43 9.57 7.21 -23.17
N ILE A 44 10.86 7.33 -22.83
CA ILE A 44 11.84 6.25 -23.06
C ILE A 44 11.47 4.99 -22.29
N ALA A 45 11.09 5.13 -21.02
CA ALA A 45 10.63 4.01 -20.21
C ALA A 45 9.38 3.39 -20.83
N ALA A 46 8.35 4.17 -21.14
CA ALA A 46 7.13 3.69 -21.78
C ALA A 46 7.40 2.95 -23.10
N TRP A 47 8.35 3.42 -23.91
CA TRP A 47 8.80 2.69 -25.11
C TRP A 47 9.37 1.31 -24.75
N GLY A 48 10.18 1.21 -23.70
CA GLY A 48 10.68 -0.06 -23.16
C GLY A 48 9.57 -1.02 -22.73
N TYR A 49 8.48 -0.51 -22.15
CA TYR A 49 7.29 -1.32 -21.84
C TYR A 49 6.65 -1.84 -23.12
N VAL A 50 6.43 -0.99 -24.14
CA VAL A 50 5.82 -1.39 -25.41
C VAL A 50 6.66 -2.48 -26.09
N ALA A 51 7.98 -2.33 -26.15
CA ALA A 51 8.86 -3.33 -26.73
C ALA A 51 8.81 -4.67 -25.96
N SER A 52 8.77 -4.61 -24.63
CA SER A 52 8.67 -5.82 -23.79
C SER A 52 7.32 -6.50 -23.92
N LEU A 53 6.23 -5.72 -23.96
CA LEU A 53 4.88 -6.24 -24.19
C LEU A 53 4.74 -6.85 -25.58
N GLN A 54 5.36 -6.28 -26.60
CA GLN A 54 5.40 -6.87 -27.93
C GLN A 54 6.12 -8.22 -27.92
N SER A 55 7.22 -8.34 -27.17
CA SER A 55 7.89 -9.63 -26.97
C SER A 55 6.97 -10.65 -26.26
N SER A 56 6.26 -10.23 -25.21
CA SER A 56 5.28 -11.08 -24.51
C SER A 56 4.10 -11.47 -25.41
N LEU A 57 3.63 -10.59 -26.30
CA LEU A 57 2.55 -10.87 -27.25
C LEU A 57 2.97 -11.87 -28.34
N GLN A 58 4.24 -11.89 -28.71
CA GLN A 58 4.79 -12.86 -29.66
C GLN A 58 5.01 -14.24 -29.02
N ALA A 59 5.19 -14.29 -27.71
CA ALA A 59 5.39 -15.52 -26.94
C ALA A 59 4.54 -15.53 -25.65
N PRO A 60 3.19 -15.48 -25.75
CA PRO A 60 2.33 -15.32 -24.58
C PRO A 60 2.48 -16.47 -23.58
N TRP A 61 2.85 -17.65 -24.04
CA TRP A 61 3.14 -18.83 -23.21
C TRP A 61 4.31 -18.65 -22.23
N THR A 62 5.16 -17.62 -22.40
CA THR A 62 6.22 -17.33 -21.43
C THR A 62 5.76 -16.40 -20.29
N THR A 63 4.52 -15.91 -20.33
CA THR A 63 3.95 -15.03 -19.31
C THR A 63 3.23 -15.82 -18.23
N ASP A 64 3.17 -15.25 -17.02
CA ASP A 64 2.38 -15.85 -15.94
C ASP A 64 0.88 -15.76 -16.24
N PHE A 65 0.43 -14.69 -16.92
CA PHE A 65 -0.97 -14.59 -17.38
C PHE A 65 -1.45 -15.80 -18.18
N MET A 66 -0.64 -16.31 -19.11
CA MET A 66 -1.03 -17.48 -19.89
C MET A 66 -1.12 -18.73 -19.01
N ARG A 67 -0.20 -18.90 -18.05
CA ARG A 67 -0.28 -20.00 -17.07
C ARG A 67 -1.55 -19.92 -16.24
N LEU A 68 -1.93 -18.73 -15.81
CA LEU A 68 -3.16 -18.49 -15.05
C LEU A 68 -4.41 -18.74 -15.90
N THR A 69 -4.38 -18.38 -17.17
CA THR A 69 -5.49 -18.65 -18.10
C THR A 69 -5.63 -20.16 -18.35
N LEU A 70 -4.52 -20.89 -18.53
CA LEU A 70 -4.53 -22.36 -18.65
C LEU A 70 -5.05 -23.03 -17.38
N ALA A 71 -4.59 -22.59 -16.21
CA ALA A 71 -5.11 -23.06 -14.93
C ALA A 71 -6.62 -22.76 -14.79
N SER A 72 -7.08 -21.59 -15.25
CA SER A 72 -8.51 -21.26 -15.28
C SER A 72 -9.30 -22.20 -16.22
N THR A 73 -8.74 -22.57 -17.36
CA THR A 73 -9.34 -23.58 -18.27
C THR A 73 -9.48 -24.94 -17.60
N GLN A 74 -8.43 -25.41 -16.91
CA GLN A 74 -8.46 -26.67 -16.16
C GLN A 74 -9.52 -26.63 -15.06
N MET A 75 -9.56 -25.53 -14.32
CA MET A 75 -10.55 -25.28 -13.28
C MET A 75 -11.99 -25.37 -13.86
N LEU A 76 -12.26 -24.69 -14.98
CA LEU A 76 -13.58 -24.76 -15.65
C LEU A 76 -13.93 -26.15 -16.21
N ALA A 77 -12.92 -26.98 -16.50
CA ALA A 77 -13.09 -28.36 -16.92
C ALA A 77 -13.30 -29.35 -15.74
N GLY A 78 -13.37 -28.85 -14.50
CA GLY A 78 -13.46 -29.69 -13.30
C GLY A 78 -12.17 -30.44 -12.97
N GLN A 79 -11.04 -30.02 -13.54
CA GLN A 79 -9.71 -30.57 -13.25
C GLN A 79 -9.03 -29.74 -12.16
N ASP A 80 -8.08 -30.34 -11.43
CA ASP A 80 -7.29 -29.62 -10.43
C ASP A 80 -6.29 -28.67 -11.13
N PRO A 81 -6.51 -27.34 -11.06
CA PRO A 81 -5.68 -26.36 -11.75
C PRO A 81 -4.30 -26.16 -11.09
N TYR A 82 -4.06 -26.80 -9.95
CA TYR A 82 -2.80 -26.74 -9.19
C TYR A 82 -1.94 -28.00 -9.34
N SER A 83 -2.46 -29.05 -9.98
CA SER A 83 -1.70 -30.27 -10.24
C SER A 83 -0.80 -30.12 -11.49
N ALA A 84 0.51 -30.36 -11.36
CA ALA A 84 1.46 -30.35 -12.48
C ALA A 84 1.27 -31.56 -13.45
N PRO A 85 1.66 -31.47 -14.74
CA PRO A 85 0.99 -30.76 -15.81
C PRO A 85 0.60 -31.75 -16.93
N LEU A 86 -0.61 -32.31 -16.92
CA LEU A 86 -1.03 -33.18 -18.04
C LEU A 86 -1.24 -32.37 -19.33
N ALA A 87 -1.57 -31.07 -19.24
CA ALA A 87 -1.83 -30.24 -20.41
C ALA A 87 -0.59 -29.46 -20.93
N GLU A 88 0.34 -29.02 -20.08
CA GLU A 88 1.43 -28.13 -20.54
C GLU A 88 2.45 -28.88 -21.42
N ALA A 89 2.81 -30.12 -21.07
CA ALA A 89 3.73 -30.92 -21.89
C ALA A 89 3.12 -31.34 -23.24
N GLU A 90 1.80 -31.56 -23.30
CA GLU A 90 1.08 -31.95 -24.51
C GLU A 90 0.77 -30.71 -25.39
N TYR A 91 0.38 -29.59 -24.78
CA TYR A 91 0.17 -28.29 -25.42
C TYR A 91 1.48 -27.68 -25.93
N LEU A 92 2.56 -27.71 -25.14
CA LEU A 92 3.89 -27.27 -25.60
C LEU A 92 4.44 -28.21 -26.68
N GLN A 93 4.17 -29.51 -26.61
CA GLN A 93 4.51 -30.44 -27.71
C GLN A 93 3.73 -30.13 -28.99
N GLN A 94 2.48 -29.70 -28.89
CA GLN A 94 1.69 -29.28 -30.05
C GLN A 94 2.17 -27.94 -30.64
N ILE A 95 2.65 -27.01 -29.80
CA ILE A 95 2.95 -25.65 -30.26
C ILE A 95 4.40 -25.49 -30.70
N THR A 96 5.39 -26.17 -30.09
CA THR A 96 6.79 -25.99 -30.50
C THR A 96 7.69 -27.17 -30.17
N SER A 97 8.55 -27.55 -31.12
CA SER A 97 9.75 -28.37 -30.90
C SER A 97 10.84 -27.67 -30.09
N ILE A 98 10.50 -26.64 -29.30
CA ILE A 98 11.43 -25.80 -28.56
C ILE A 98 11.72 -26.45 -27.21
N SER A 99 13.01 -26.72 -27.02
CA SER A 99 13.68 -27.40 -25.90
C SER A 99 12.96 -27.41 -24.55
N ARG A 100 12.64 -28.63 -24.10
CA ARG A 100 12.12 -29.03 -22.77
C ARG A 100 12.96 -28.56 -21.56
N THR A 101 14.09 -27.89 -21.75
CA THR A 101 15.12 -27.70 -20.72
C THR A 101 14.98 -26.41 -19.91
N THR A 102 14.09 -25.49 -20.27
CA THR A 102 13.98 -24.19 -19.57
C THR A 102 12.61 -23.88 -18.96
N ALA A 103 11.56 -24.63 -19.30
CA ALA A 103 10.26 -24.57 -18.64
C ALA A 103 10.32 -25.24 -17.26
N GLY A 104 10.91 -24.53 -16.29
CA GLY A 104 10.80 -24.89 -14.88
C GLY A 104 9.32 -24.95 -14.53
N ARG A 105 8.89 -26.10 -14.01
CA ARG A 105 7.55 -26.40 -13.53
C ARG A 105 7.22 -25.44 -12.38
N HIS A 106 6.66 -24.29 -12.70
CA HIS A 106 6.09 -23.43 -11.68
C HIS A 106 4.59 -23.64 -11.73
N GLU A 107 4.11 -24.51 -10.83
CA GLU A 107 2.70 -24.57 -10.48
C GLU A 107 2.21 -23.15 -10.17
N THR A 108 1.01 -22.81 -10.63
CA THR A 108 0.41 -21.53 -10.24
C THR A 108 0.22 -21.51 -8.73
N LEU A 109 0.65 -20.43 -8.08
CA LEU A 109 0.43 -20.22 -6.65
C LEU A 109 -0.60 -19.12 -6.39
N GLU A 110 -1.29 -18.66 -7.44
CA GLU A 110 -2.33 -17.66 -7.32
C GLU A 110 -3.58 -18.28 -6.69
N SER A 111 -4.31 -17.46 -5.93
CA SER A 111 -5.53 -17.91 -5.26
C SER A 111 -6.60 -18.39 -6.25
N PRO A 112 -7.53 -19.28 -5.84
CA PRO A 112 -8.65 -19.68 -6.68
C PRO A 112 -9.50 -18.49 -7.15
N THR A 113 -9.54 -17.40 -6.36
CA THR A 113 -10.19 -16.14 -6.72
C THR A 113 -9.61 -15.56 -8.03
N VAL A 114 -8.29 -15.61 -8.20
CA VAL A 114 -7.61 -15.10 -9.39
C VAL A 114 -7.97 -15.94 -10.61
N LEU A 115 -8.00 -17.27 -10.46
CA LEU A 115 -8.41 -18.17 -11.55
C LEU A 115 -9.85 -17.89 -11.99
N LEU A 116 -10.76 -17.69 -11.04
CA LEU A 116 -12.14 -17.33 -11.35
C LEU A 116 -12.26 -15.94 -12.01
N LEU A 117 -11.46 -14.97 -11.57
CA LEU A 117 -11.39 -13.64 -12.18
C LEU A 117 -10.92 -13.71 -13.65
N LEU A 118 -10.04 -14.66 -13.97
CA LEU A 118 -9.49 -14.86 -15.31
C LEU A 118 -10.30 -15.83 -16.18
N ALA A 119 -11.27 -16.54 -15.62
CA ALA A 119 -12.15 -17.46 -16.35
C ALA A 119 -12.79 -16.87 -17.62
N PRO A 120 -13.27 -15.61 -17.66
CA PRO A 120 -13.84 -15.03 -18.89
C PRO A 120 -12.83 -14.91 -20.04
N PHE A 121 -11.52 -14.87 -19.75
CA PHE A 121 -10.47 -14.70 -20.76
C PHE A 121 -10.12 -16.01 -21.48
N VAL A 122 -10.54 -17.16 -20.96
CA VAL A 122 -10.31 -18.49 -21.55
C VAL A 122 -10.93 -18.61 -22.95
N HIS A 123 -11.97 -17.83 -23.24
CA HIS A 123 -12.66 -17.86 -24.54
C HIS A 123 -12.05 -16.93 -25.59
N LEU A 124 -10.98 -16.20 -25.26
CA LEU A 124 -10.32 -15.27 -26.16
C LEU A 124 -9.01 -15.86 -26.67
N GLU A 125 -8.55 -15.37 -27.82
CA GLU A 125 -7.19 -15.64 -28.27
C GLU A 125 -6.17 -15.12 -27.24
N ALA A 126 -5.12 -15.89 -26.95
CA ALA A 126 -4.15 -15.58 -25.90
C ALA A 126 -3.57 -14.15 -25.96
N ALA A 127 -3.21 -13.68 -27.15
CA ALA A 127 -2.68 -12.32 -27.34
C ALA A 127 -3.73 -11.24 -27.02
N THR A 128 -4.97 -11.45 -27.47
CA THR A 128 -6.11 -10.55 -27.20
C THR A 128 -6.46 -10.54 -25.72
N ALA A 129 -6.54 -11.72 -25.10
CA ALA A 129 -6.78 -11.89 -23.67
C ALA A 129 -5.74 -11.12 -22.83
N PHE A 130 -4.46 -11.33 -23.15
CA PHE A 130 -3.35 -10.68 -22.46
C PHE A 130 -3.39 -9.15 -22.63
N LEU A 131 -3.65 -8.65 -23.84
CA LEU A 131 -3.74 -7.20 -24.08
C LEU A 131 -4.88 -6.55 -23.28
N ILE A 132 -6.06 -7.18 -23.23
CA ILE A 132 -7.19 -6.68 -22.44
C ILE A 132 -6.83 -6.69 -20.96
N TRP A 133 -6.18 -7.75 -20.47
CA TRP A 133 -5.76 -7.84 -19.07
C TRP A 133 -4.72 -6.78 -18.68
N VAL A 134 -3.73 -6.53 -19.54
CA VAL A 134 -2.77 -5.44 -19.37
C VAL A 134 -3.49 -4.09 -19.35
N ALA A 135 -4.46 -3.86 -20.24
CA ALA A 135 -5.24 -2.63 -20.25
C ALA A 135 -6.03 -2.43 -18.94
N ILE A 136 -6.69 -3.48 -18.43
CA ILE A 136 -7.39 -3.47 -17.13
C ILE A 136 -6.40 -3.13 -16.00
N SER A 137 -5.22 -3.74 -16.00
CA SER A 137 -4.18 -3.51 -14.99
C SER A 137 -3.66 -2.08 -15.01
N VAL A 138 -3.41 -1.51 -16.20
CA VAL A 138 -3.00 -0.11 -16.37
C VAL A 138 -4.09 0.84 -15.87
N LEU A 139 -5.36 0.60 -16.24
CA LEU A 139 -6.48 1.42 -15.79
C LEU A 139 -6.66 1.34 -14.26
N ALA A 140 -6.53 0.16 -13.66
CA ALA A 140 -6.57 -0.03 -12.22
C ALA A 140 -5.42 0.70 -11.51
N GLY A 141 -4.20 0.65 -12.07
CA GLY A 141 -3.06 1.41 -11.60
C GLY A 141 -3.30 2.92 -11.64
N ILE A 142 -3.75 3.46 -12.77
CA ILE A 142 -4.08 4.88 -12.93
C ILE A 142 -5.16 5.32 -11.92
N ALA A 143 -6.24 4.54 -11.79
CA ALA A 143 -7.30 4.82 -10.82
C ALA A 143 -6.76 4.84 -9.38
N SER A 144 -5.87 3.90 -9.04
CA SER A 144 -5.21 3.87 -7.73
C SER A 144 -4.37 5.11 -7.48
N LEU A 145 -3.56 5.55 -8.46
CA LEU A 145 -2.72 6.74 -8.34
C LEU A 145 -3.55 8.01 -8.19
N LEU A 146 -4.68 8.13 -8.91
CA LEU A 146 -5.61 9.24 -8.77
C LEU A 146 -6.22 9.29 -7.36
N LEU A 147 -6.66 8.15 -6.83
CA LEU A 147 -7.17 8.05 -5.47
C LEU A 147 -6.09 8.40 -4.43
N ILE A 148 -4.85 7.92 -4.59
CA ILE A 148 -3.74 8.28 -3.70
C ILE A 148 -3.49 9.80 -3.73
N GLU A 149 -3.47 10.40 -4.92
CA GLU A 149 -3.28 11.84 -5.09
C GLU A 149 -4.42 12.64 -4.42
N GLU A 150 -5.68 12.25 -4.65
CA GLU A 150 -6.84 12.89 -4.04
C GLU A 150 -6.77 12.85 -2.50
N ARG A 151 -6.46 11.67 -1.93
CA ARG A 151 -6.49 11.46 -0.48
C ARG A 151 -5.31 12.09 0.25
N LEU A 152 -4.16 12.22 -0.40
CA LEU A 152 -2.98 12.89 0.17
C LEU A 152 -2.92 14.39 -0.17
N GLY A 153 -3.48 14.81 -1.30
CA GLY A 153 -3.42 16.15 -1.86
C GLY A 153 -4.14 17.23 -1.04
N GLY A 154 -5.14 16.84 -0.24
CA GLY A 154 -5.87 17.77 0.64
C GLY A 154 -5.09 18.23 1.88
N PHE A 155 -4.00 17.55 2.26
CA PHE A 155 -3.29 17.81 3.52
C PHE A 155 -2.10 18.74 3.33
N HIS A 156 -2.38 20.02 3.08
CA HIS A 156 -1.45 21.15 3.23
C HIS A 156 -0.15 21.10 2.40
N THR A 157 0.11 22.16 1.65
CA THR A 157 1.39 22.88 1.82
C THR A 157 1.36 24.21 1.09
N ASP A 158 1.76 25.28 1.79
CA ASP A 158 2.31 26.53 1.27
C ASP A 158 3.54 26.34 0.34
N THR A 159 3.91 25.10 0.02
CA THR A 159 4.89 24.81 -1.01
C THR A 159 4.18 24.90 -2.35
N ASN A 160 4.68 25.76 -3.24
CA ASN A 160 4.16 26.02 -4.61
C ASN A 160 3.96 24.77 -5.52
N LEU A 161 4.13 23.55 -5.03
CA LEU A 161 3.67 22.33 -5.70
C LEU A 161 2.25 22.05 -5.21
N GLN A 162 1.30 22.87 -5.67
CA GLN A 162 -0.12 22.65 -5.43
C GLN A 162 -0.49 21.23 -5.89
N ALA A 163 -1.37 20.57 -5.13
CA ALA A 163 -2.06 19.37 -5.60
C ALA A 163 -2.63 19.63 -7.00
N GLY A 164 -2.57 18.64 -7.88
CA GLY A 164 -2.91 18.83 -9.29
C GLY A 164 -2.01 18.09 -10.28
N PRO A 165 -2.11 18.44 -11.59
CA PRO A 165 -1.64 17.59 -12.68
C PRO A 165 -0.13 17.34 -12.64
N HIS A 166 0.65 18.24 -12.05
CA HIS A 166 2.11 18.08 -11.93
C HIS A 166 2.50 17.01 -10.89
N ARG A 167 1.83 16.96 -9.74
CA ARG A 167 2.11 15.94 -8.71
C ARG A 167 1.70 14.57 -9.24
N PHE A 168 0.54 14.50 -9.88
CA PHE A 168 0.08 13.28 -10.55
C PHE A 168 1.06 12.83 -11.65
N ALA A 169 1.52 13.74 -12.52
CA ALA A 169 2.50 13.42 -13.56
C ALA A 169 3.81 12.87 -12.97
N LEU A 170 4.33 13.48 -11.89
CA LEU A 170 5.53 12.98 -11.20
C LEU A 170 5.31 11.59 -10.59
N LEU A 171 4.15 11.36 -9.98
CA LEU A 171 3.78 10.07 -9.39
C LEU A 171 3.62 8.98 -10.47
N LEU A 172 2.99 9.32 -11.59
CA LEU A 172 2.86 8.46 -12.75
C LEU A 172 4.23 8.12 -13.34
N SER A 173 5.09 9.12 -13.55
CA SER A 173 6.46 8.93 -13.99
C SER A 173 7.23 8.01 -13.05
N ALA A 174 7.20 8.29 -11.74
CA ALA A 174 7.86 7.44 -10.75
C ALA A 174 7.37 5.98 -10.86
N THR A 175 6.06 5.78 -10.95
CA THR A 175 5.45 4.45 -11.09
C THR A 175 5.90 3.74 -12.37
N ILE A 176 6.05 4.45 -13.49
CA ILE A 176 6.56 3.88 -14.74
C ILE A 176 8.04 3.47 -14.62
N PHE A 177 8.87 4.23 -13.90
CA PHE A 177 10.26 3.84 -13.63
C PHE A 177 10.42 2.77 -12.55
N PHE A 178 9.33 2.41 -11.87
CA PHE A 178 9.38 1.42 -10.82
C PHE A 178 9.46 0.03 -11.44
N TYR A 179 10.62 -0.63 -11.33
CA TYR A 179 10.84 -1.95 -11.93
C TYR A 179 9.73 -2.99 -11.64
N PRO A 180 9.15 -3.06 -10.43
CA PRO A 180 7.97 -3.88 -10.14
C PRO A 180 6.77 -3.64 -11.06
N THR A 181 6.52 -2.39 -11.47
CA THR A 181 5.48 -2.05 -12.44
C THR A 181 5.76 -2.71 -13.79
N TRP A 182 7.02 -2.67 -14.24
CA TRP A 182 7.44 -3.27 -15.50
C TRP A 182 7.23 -4.77 -15.48
N VAL A 183 7.77 -5.44 -14.45
CA VAL A 183 7.59 -6.89 -14.29
C VAL A 183 6.10 -7.22 -14.22
N SER A 184 5.35 -6.60 -13.31
CA SER A 184 3.92 -6.89 -13.11
C SER A 184 3.10 -6.81 -14.42
N LEU A 185 3.31 -5.78 -15.24
CA LEU A 185 2.60 -5.64 -16.51
C LEU A 185 3.07 -6.64 -17.57
N VAL A 186 4.39 -6.88 -17.71
CA VAL A 186 4.95 -7.74 -18.76
C VAL A 186 4.65 -9.21 -18.55
N ILE A 187 4.56 -9.68 -17.31
CA ILE A 187 4.14 -11.05 -16.99
C ILE A 187 2.63 -11.17 -16.72
N GLY A 188 1.90 -10.05 -16.70
CA GLY A 188 0.44 -10.00 -16.59
C GLY A 188 -0.10 -10.41 -15.21
N GLN A 189 0.53 -9.91 -14.15
CA GLN A 189 0.19 -10.20 -12.76
C GLN A 189 -1.00 -9.38 -12.24
N THR A 190 -1.60 -9.80 -11.13
CA THR A 190 -2.80 -9.17 -10.54
C THR A 190 -2.51 -7.93 -9.69
N GLY A 191 -1.22 -7.57 -9.51
CA GLY A 191 -0.76 -6.57 -8.56
C GLY A 191 -1.48 -5.21 -8.64
N PHE A 192 -1.76 -4.70 -9.85
CA PHE A 192 -2.47 -3.42 -10.01
C PHE A 192 -3.97 -3.48 -9.70
N VAL A 193 -4.62 -4.61 -9.98
CA VAL A 193 -6.02 -4.82 -9.60
C VAL A 193 -6.13 -4.91 -8.08
N THR A 194 -5.20 -5.63 -7.44
CA THR A 194 -5.08 -5.71 -5.98
C THR A 194 -4.78 -4.34 -5.37
N LEU A 195 -3.90 -3.53 -6.00
CA LEU A 195 -3.61 -2.16 -5.57
C LEU A 195 -4.85 -1.27 -5.56
N LEU A 196 -5.75 -1.40 -6.55
CA LEU A 196 -6.98 -0.63 -6.62
C LEU A 196 -7.89 -0.94 -5.43
N PHE A 197 -8.14 -2.22 -5.15
CA PHE A 197 -8.95 -2.62 -4.00
C PHE A 197 -8.31 -2.21 -2.67
N LEU A 198 -6.98 -2.32 -2.56
CA LEU A 198 -6.23 -1.87 -1.40
C LEU A 198 -6.38 -0.35 -1.17
N THR A 199 -6.28 0.44 -2.24
CA THR A 199 -6.38 1.91 -2.19
C THR A 199 -7.80 2.38 -1.89
N LEU A 200 -8.83 1.74 -2.48
CA LEU A 200 -10.23 1.97 -2.15
C LEU A 200 -10.53 1.64 -0.69
N GLY A 201 -10.04 0.49 -0.23
CA GLY A 201 -10.17 0.05 1.16
C GLY A 201 -9.54 1.02 2.15
N TRP A 202 -8.32 1.47 1.89
CA TRP A 202 -7.65 2.52 2.67
C TRP A 202 -8.42 3.84 2.67
N GLY A 203 -8.83 4.33 1.50
CA GLY A 203 -9.55 5.60 1.37
C GLY A 203 -10.89 5.59 2.08
N TRP A 204 -11.67 4.52 1.97
CA TRP A 204 -12.94 4.38 2.68
C TRP A 204 -12.77 4.17 4.17
N ALA A 205 -11.73 3.45 4.61
CA ALA A 205 -11.42 3.32 6.03
C ALA A 205 -11.05 4.68 6.64
N ARG A 206 -10.26 5.48 5.92
CA ARG A 206 -9.93 6.87 6.29
C ARG A 206 -11.19 7.72 6.49
N ASP A 207 -12.19 7.56 5.62
CA ASP A 207 -13.46 8.29 5.67
C ASP A 207 -14.47 7.74 6.69
N GLY A 208 -14.16 6.66 7.42
CA GLY A 208 -15.09 5.99 8.33
C GLY A 208 -16.22 5.21 7.64
N ARG A 209 -16.07 4.90 6.34
CA ARG A 209 -17.01 4.08 5.56
C ARG A 209 -16.66 2.60 5.71
N ASP A 210 -16.85 2.10 6.92
CA ASP A 210 -16.25 0.84 7.37
C ASP A 210 -16.65 -0.39 6.54
N GLU A 211 -17.92 -0.53 6.13
CA GLU A 211 -18.37 -1.72 5.40
C GLU A 211 -17.79 -1.78 3.99
N ARG A 212 -17.76 -0.63 3.29
CA ARG A 212 -17.16 -0.53 1.96
C ARG A 212 -15.66 -0.77 2.03
N ALA A 213 -15.02 -0.18 3.04
CA ALA A 213 -13.60 -0.37 3.30
C ALA A 213 -13.27 -1.85 3.50
N GLY A 214 -14.00 -2.53 4.37
CA GLY A 214 -13.76 -3.95 4.63
C GLY A 214 -14.04 -4.81 3.41
N PHE A 215 -15.13 -4.57 2.67
CA PHE A 215 -15.40 -5.29 1.43
C PHE A 215 -14.24 -5.18 0.42
N ALA A 216 -13.75 -3.97 0.15
CA ALA A 216 -12.60 -3.76 -0.76
C ALA A 216 -11.31 -4.41 -0.23
N LEU A 217 -11.00 -4.27 1.07
CA LEU A 217 -9.83 -4.92 1.65
C LEU A 217 -9.94 -6.46 1.61
N GLY A 218 -11.14 -7.01 1.82
CA GLY A 218 -11.37 -8.45 1.72
C GLY A 218 -11.19 -8.98 0.29
N LEU A 219 -11.62 -8.22 -0.73
CA LEU A 219 -11.30 -8.54 -2.12
C LEU A 219 -9.78 -8.50 -2.36
N ALA A 220 -9.07 -7.49 -1.85
CA ALA A 220 -7.62 -7.42 -1.97
C ALA A 220 -6.93 -8.63 -1.30
N VAL A 221 -7.36 -9.05 -0.11
CA VAL A 221 -6.85 -10.23 0.59
C VAL A 221 -7.20 -11.53 -0.15
N SER A 222 -8.39 -11.61 -0.76
CA SER A 222 -8.78 -12.78 -1.55
C SER A 222 -7.92 -12.98 -2.80
N LEU A 223 -7.39 -11.90 -3.38
CA LEU A 223 -6.42 -11.94 -4.47
C LEU A 223 -5.00 -12.19 -3.96
N MET A 224 -4.62 -11.54 -2.86
CA MET A 224 -3.28 -11.60 -2.26
C MET A 224 -3.38 -11.88 -0.75
N PRO A 225 -3.41 -13.16 -0.33
CA PRO A 225 -3.62 -13.55 1.07
C PRO A 225 -2.61 -12.98 2.07
N ALA A 226 -1.40 -12.64 1.61
CA ALA A 226 -0.38 -11.95 2.40
C ALA A 226 -0.88 -10.66 3.08
N LEU A 227 -1.88 -10.00 2.49
CA LEU A 227 -2.49 -8.78 3.03
C LEU A 227 -3.29 -9.02 4.32
N ILE A 228 -3.44 -10.27 4.79
CA ILE A 228 -4.06 -10.60 6.08
C ILE A 228 -3.39 -9.91 7.28
N VAL A 229 -2.13 -9.45 7.12
CA VAL A 229 -1.44 -8.62 8.13
C VAL A 229 -2.24 -7.37 8.50
N LEU A 230 -3.03 -6.81 7.57
CA LEU A 230 -3.95 -5.69 7.81
C LEU A 230 -5.00 -6.02 8.89
N ALA A 231 -5.43 -7.28 9.00
CA ALA A 231 -6.42 -7.69 9.99
C ALA A 231 -5.93 -7.44 11.43
N PHE A 232 -4.65 -7.69 11.72
CA PHE A 232 -4.07 -7.42 13.05
C PHE A 232 -4.05 -5.93 13.37
N TYR A 233 -3.80 -5.08 12.36
CA TYR A 233 -3.84 -3.64 12.51
C TYR A 233 -5.27 -3.12 12.70
N LEU A 234 -6.24 -3.58 11.91
CA LEU A 234 -7.64 -3.20 12.07
C LEU A 234 -8.22 -3.66 13.42
N LEU A 235 -7.83 -4.85 13.87
CA LEU A 235 -8.20 -5.36 15.19
C LEU A 235 -7.62 -4.47 16.30
N SER A 236 -6.36 -4.05 16.18
CA SER A 236 -5.72 -3.20 17.19
C SER A 236 -6.27 -1.76 17.22
N LEU A 237 -6.88 -1.31 16.12
CA LEU A 237 -7.67 -0.08 16.06
C LEU A 237 -9.08 -0.22 16.66
N GLY A 238 -9.56 -1.45 16.90
CA GLY A 238 -10.93 -1.72 17.32
C GLY A 238 -11.98 -1.55 16.21
N ARG A 239 -11.56 -1.51 14.93
CA ARG A 239 -12.45 -1.33 13.77
C ARG A 239 -13.06 -2.65 13.31
N LEU A 240 -13.85 -3.25 14.19
CA LEU A 240 -14.41 -4.60 14.00
C LEU A 240 -15.37 -4.69 12.81
N ARG A 241 -16.03 -3.59 12.42
CA ARG A 241 -16.92 -3.56 11.25
C ARG A 241 -16.15 -3.75 9.93
N ILE A 242 -15.01 -3.05 9.78
CA ILE A 242 -14.10 -3.25 8.64
C ILE A 242 -13.60 -4.69 8.64
N LEU A 243 -13.15 -5.20 9.79
CA LEU A 243 -12.61 -6.54 9.89
C LEU A 243 -13.65 -7.62 9.53
N ALA A 244 -14.88 -7.52 10.06
CA ALA A 244 -15.95 -8.48 9.79
C ALA A 244 -16.32 -8.52 8.30
N THR A 245 -16.46 -7.35 7.68
CA THR A 245 -16.78 -7.27 6.25
C THR A 245 -15.62 -7.71 5.36
N ALA A 246 -14.37 -7.45 5.76
CA ALA A 246 -13.18 -7.98 5.08
C ALA A 246 -13.07 -9.50 5.17
N ILE A 247 -13.31 -10.08 6.35
CA ILE A 247 -13.34 -11.54 6.53
C ILE A 247 -14.42 -12.15 5.65
N LEU A 248 -15.63 -11.59 5.66
CA LEU A 248 -16.73 -12.09 4.84
C LEU A 248 -16.38 -12.04 3.34
N ALA A 249 -15.90 -10.90 2.84
CA ALA A 249 -15.50 -10.76 1.44
C ALA A 249 -14.33 -11.67 1.05
N THR A 250 -13.36 -11.88 1.96
CA THR A 250 -12.24 -12.82 1.73
C THR A 250 -12.74 -14.26 1.63
N LEU A 251 -13.58 -14.69 2.57
CA LEU A 251 -14.16 -16.03 2.57
C LEU A 251 -15.01 -16.23 1.31
N VAL A 252 -15.86 -15.27 0.95
CA VAL A 252 -16.65 -15.33 -0.28
C VAL A 252 -15.72 -15.44 -1.50
N GLY A 253 -14.69 -14.61 -1.63
CA GLY A 253 -13.74 -14.69 -2.74
C GLY A 253 -13.04 -16.04 -2.86
N LEU A 254 -12.56 -16.59 -1.74
CA LEU A 254 -11.85 -17.88 -1.71
C LEU A 254 -12.76 -19.10 -1.91
N PHE A 255 -14.00 -19.06 -1.39
CA PHE A 255 -14.92 -20.20 -1.43
C PHE A 255 -15.88 -20.18 -2.61
N ILE A 256 -16.10 -19.05 -3.30
CA ILE A 256 -16.92 -19.04 -4.54
C ILE A 256 -16.40 -20.06 -5.56
N PRO A 257 -15.09 -20.13 -5.88
CA PRO A 257 -14.58 -21.16 -6.81
C PRO A 257 -14.90 -22.58 -6.35
N ALA A 258 -14.79 -22.86 -5.05
CA ALA A 258 -15.12 -24.17 -4.48
C ALA A 258 -16.62 -24.53 -4.59
N VAL A 259 -17.50 -23.53 -4.52
CA VAL A 259 -18.95 -23.72 -4.65
C VAL A 259 -19.39 -23.85 -6.11
N ILE A 260 -18.79 -23.08 -7.02
CA ILE A 260 -19.16 -23.09 -8.46
C ILE A 260 -18.57 -24.32 -9.17
N ILE A 261 -17.36 -24.73 -8.79
CA ILE A 261 -16.56 -25.72 -9.53
C ILE A 261 -16.45 -27.01 -8.72
N ASP A 262 -15.56 -27.04 -7.72
CA ASP A 262 -15.38 -28.18 -6.82
C ASP A 262 -14.52 -27.77 -5.61
N ILE A 263 -14.77 -28.36 -4.43
CA ILE A 263 -13.92 -28.21 -3.23
C ILE A 263 -12.48 -28.70 -3.47
N ALA A 264 -12.29 -29.63 -4.42
CA ALA A 264 -10.97 -30.12 -4.83
C ALA A 264 -10.03 -28.99 -5.29
N VAL A 265 -10.56 -27.91 -5.91
CA VAL A 265 -9.75 -26.74 -6.32
C VAL A 265 -9.09 -26.07 -5.12
N LEU A 266 -9.83 -25.93 -4.02
CA LEU A 266 -9.31 -25.32 -2.79
C LEU A 266 -8.28 -26.24 -2.11
N GLN A 267 -8.49 -27.56 -2.16
CA GLN A 267 -7.52 -28.53 -1.65
C GLN A 267 -6.22 -28.49 -2.47
N GLY A 268 -6.31 -28.50 -3.80
CA GLY A 268 -5.18 -28.38 -4.72
C GLY A 268 -4.37 -27.12 -4.45
N TYR A 269 -5.04 -25.98 -4.25
CA TYR A 269 -4.38 -24.71 -3.90
C TYR A 269 -3.53 -24.82 -2.62
N PHE A 270 -4.09 -25.34 -1.53
CA PHE A 270 -3.34 -25.48 -0.27
C PHE A 270 -2.23 -26.53 -0.36
N THR A 271 -2.44 -27.59 -1.14
CA THR A 271 -1.39 -28.59 -1.41
C THR A 271 -0.23 -27.97 -2.19
N ALA A 272 -0.50 -27.21 -3.25
CA ALA A 272 0.53 -26.50 -4.02
C ALA A 272 1.30 -25.48 -3.18
N LEU A 273 0.61 -24.72 -2.32
CA LEU A 273 1.27 -23.83 -1.36
C LEU A 273 2.20 -24.58 -0.39
N GLY A 274 1.82 -25.78 0.05
CA GLY A 274 2.65 -26.63 0.90
C GLY A 274 3.86 -27.24 0.19
N ALA A 275 3.81 -27.34 -1.14
CA ALA A 275 4.88 -27.91 -1.97
C ALA A 275 5.96 -26.89 -2.38
N VAL A 276 5.75 -25.60 -2.08
CA VAL A 276 6.71 -24.54 -2.43
C VAL A 276 8.05 -24.77 -1.73
N ASN A 277 9.13 -24.89 -2.51
CA ASN A 277 10.50 -25.04 -2.00
C ASN A 277 11.50 -24.08 -2.67
N TRP A 278 11.07 -23.25 -3.62
CA TRP A 278 11.92 -22.32 -4.37
C TRP A 278 11.94 -20.92 -3.75
N PHE A 279 11.84 -20.84 -2.41
CA PHE A 279 11.81 -19.56 -1.69
C PHE A 279 13.06 -18.70 -1.96
N GLY A 280 14.23 -19.34 -2.12
CA GLY A 280 15.52 -18.68 -2.33
C GLY A 280 15.76 -18.08 -3.71
N ALA A 281 14.73 -17.99 -4.56
CA ALA A 281 14.81 -17.30 -5.84
C ALA A 281 15.01 -15.79 -5.62
N GLY A 282 15.86 -15.17 -6.43
CA GLY A 282 16.33 -13.80 -6.22
C GLY A 282 15.27 -12.70 -6.32
N TRP A 283 14.08 -12.98 -6.86
CA TRP A 283 12.95 -12.03 -6.88
C TRP A 283 12.05 -12.12 -5.63
N ASN A 284 12.34 -13.02 -4.69
CA ASN A 284 11.55 -13.15 -3.46
C ASN A 284 12.15 -12.26 -2.36
N GLY A 285 11.59 -11.06 -2.18
CA GLY A 285 12.04 -10.11 -1.17
C GLY A 285 11.64 -10.46 0.28
N SER A 286 10.91 -11.56 0.50
CA SER A 286 10.48 -11.95 1.85
C SER A 286 11.64 -12.35 2.77
N LEU A 287 11.36 -12.44 4.08
CA LEU A 287 12.32 -12.99 5.03
C LEU A 287 12.61 -14.46 4.78
N VAL A 288 11.64 -15.27 4.34
CA VAL A 288 11.94 -16.67 3.99
C VAL A 288 12.84 -16.75 2.77
N GLY A 289 12.64 -15.89 1.77
CA GLY A 289 13.48 -15.87 0.57
C GLY A 289 14.93 -15.51 0.89
N PHE A 290 15.13 -14.62 1.86
CA PHE A 290 16.46 -14.27 2.36
C PHE A 290 17.07 -15.33 3.29
N LEU A 291 16.29 -15.91 4.20
CA LEU A 291 16.79 -16.82 5.24
C LEU A 291 16.96 -18.27 4.74
N ALA A 292 16.16 -18.72 3.77
CA ALA A 292 16.20 -20.10 3.33
C ALA A 292 17.52 -20.51 2.65
N PRO A 293 18.17 -19.66 1.83
CA PRO A 293 19.54 -19.92 1.36
C PRO A 293 20.58 -19.96 2.48
N LEU A 294 20.36 -19.24 3.59
CA LEU A 294 21.32 -19.19 4.70
C LEU A 294 21.23 -20.42 5.61
N PHE A 295 20.01 -20.87 5.91
CA PHE A 295 19.77 -21.86 6.96
C PHE A 295 19.09 -23.14 6.48
N GLY A 296 18.51 -23.17 5.27
CA GLY A 296 17.81 -24.33 4.70
C GLY A 296 16.31 -24.09 4.49
N ASN A 297 15.60 -25.14 4.06
CA ASN A 297 14.22 -25.11 3.53
C ASN A 297 14.08 -24.45 2.15
N SER A 298 15.10 -24.54 1.30
CA SER A 298 14.95 -24.25 -0.12
C SER A 298 15.52 -25.38 -0.97
N ALA A 299 15.30 -25.33 -2.27
CA ALA A 299 15.88 -26.28 -3.22
C ALA A 299 17.43 -26.31 -3.23
N ASN A 300 18.08 -25.31 -2.63
CA ASN A 300 19.54 -25.16 -2.64
C ASN A 300 20.20 -25.76 -1.41
N ALA A 301 21.50 -26.07 -1.54
CA ALA A 301 22.36 -26.29 -0.39
C ALA A 301 22.44 -24.99 0.46
N PRO A 302 22.10 -25.03 1.74
CA PRO A 302 22.18 -23.84 2.59
C PRO A 302 23.63 -23.53 3.00
N LEU A 303 23.91 -22.27 3.40
CA LEU A 303 25.20 -21.91 4.00
C LEU A 303 25.49 -22.71 5.28
N ILE A 304 24.45 -22.86 6.10
CA ILE A 304 24.49 -23.52 7.40
C ILE A 304 23.32 -24.50 7.44
N GLU A 305 23.60 -25.79 7.63
CA GLU A 305 22.59 -26.86 7.64
C GLU A 305 21.75 -26.88 8.94
N VAL A 306 20.95 -25.84 9.16
CA VAL A 306 20.08 -25.67 10.34
C VAL A 306 18.67 -25.25 9.94
N ALA A 307 18.02 -26.08 9.12
CA ALA A 307 16.74 -25.77 8.47
C ALA A 307 15.61 -25.36 9.44
N TRP A 308 15.64 -25.83 10.69
CA TRP A 308 14.67 -25.44 11.72
C TRP A 308 14.77 -23.95 12.13
N LEU A 309 15.90 -23.30 11.87
CA LEU A 309 16.13 -21.91 12.24
C LEU A 309 15.33 -20.93 11.37
N THR A 310 15.17 -21.21 10.07
CA THR A 310 14.35 -20.40 9.15
C THR A 310 12.92 -20.16 9.67
N PRO A 311 12.09 -21.21 9.92
CA PRO A 311 10.72 -21.01 10.40
C PRO A 311 10.67 -20.38 11.80
N LEU A 312 11.66 -20.65 12.67
CA LEU A 312 11.73 -20.02 13.99
C LEU A 312 11.95 -18.50 13.89
N LEU A 313 12.87 -18.05 13.03
CA LEU A 313 13.15 -16.63 12.81
C LEU A 313 11.96 -15.92 12.16
N ILE A 314 11.28 -16.57 11.21
CA ILE A 314 10.05 -16.02 10.59
C ILE A 314 8.93 -15.89 11.64
N LEU A 315 8.75 -16.89 12.51
CA LEU A 315 7.78 -16.83 13.60
C LEU A 315 8.11 -15.68 14.57
N ALA A 316 9.38 -15.54 14.96
CA ALA A 316 9.83 -14.46 15.82
C ALA A 316 9.60 -13.08 15.19
N ALA A 317 9.92 -12.91 13.91
CA ALA A 317 9.67 -11.70 13.14
C ALA A 317 8.17 -11.40 13.04
N THR A 318 7.34 -12.42 12.83
CA THR A 318 5.87 -12.30 12.78
C THR A 318 5.31 -11.84 14.12
N ILE A 319 5.71 -12.46 15.24
CA ILE A 319 5.31 -12.05 16.58
C ILE A 319 5.73 -10.59 16.85
N PHE A 320 6.96 -10.23 16.49
CA PHE A 320 7.45 -8.86 16.64
C PHE A 320 6.62 -7.86 15.82
N ALA A 321 6.33 -8.17 14.55
CA ALA A 321 5.52 -7.34 13.68
C ALA A 321 4.08 -7.18 14.20
N VAL A 322 3.43 -8.26 14.63
CA VAL A 322 2.08 -8.22 15.23
C VAL A 322 2.09 -7.35 16.49
N ARG A 323 3.08 -7.49 17.37
CA ARG A 323 3.20 -6.64 18.57
C ARG A 323 3.41 -5.17 18.21
N ALA A 324 4.21 -4.88 17.18
CA ALA A 324 4.43 -3.53 16.69
C ALA A 324 3.12 -2.92 16.15
N LEU A 325 2.41 -3.63 15.26
CA LEU A 325 1.11 -3.23 14.74
C LEU A 325 0.05 -3.06 15.83
N TRP A 326 0.06 -3.93 16.84
CA TRP A 326 -0.83 -3.82 17.99
C TRP A 326 -0.58 -2.53 18.77
N LYS A 327 0.69 -2.26 19.10
CA LYS A 327 1.10 -1.02 19.78
C LYS A 327 0.72 0.21 18.96
N PHE A 328 0.92 0.18 17.64
CA PHE A 328 0.57 1.29 16.75
C PHE A 328 -0.94 1.54 16.70
N GLY A 329 -1.77 0.51 16.56
CA GLY A 329 -3.23 0.69 16.56
C GLY A 329 -3.73 1.29 17.88
N ARG A 330 -3.25 0.78 19.03
CA ARG A 330 -3.61 1.34 20.35
C ARG A 330 -3.19 2.81 20.50
N MET A 331 -2.06 3.19 19.90
CA MET A 331 -1.60 4.57 19.89
C MET A 331 -2.49 5.47 19.03
N VAL A 332 -2.92 5.01 17.84
CA VAL A 332 -3.89 5.71 16.99
C VAL A 332 -5.20 5.92 17.75
N THR A 333 -5.78 4.86 18.32
CA THR A 333 -7.03 4.95 19.11
C THR A 333 -6.89 5.93 20.28
N SER A 334 -5.74 5.93 20.98
CA SER A 334 -5.52 6.86 22.09
C SER A 334 -5.45 8.32 21.64
N ILE A 335 -4.86 8.58 20.46
CA ILE A 335 -4.76 9.93 19.90
C ILE A 335 -6.13 10.38 19.40
N GLU A 336 -6.87 9.52 18.72
CA GLU A 336 -8.24 9.79 18.28
C GLU A 336 -9.14 10.16 19.46
N GLN A 337 -9.10 9.40 20.54
CA GLN A 337 -9.88 9.68 21.76
C GLN A 337 -9.52 11.02 22.42
N LYS A 338 -8.23 11.42 22.40
CA LYS A 338 -7.75 12.62 23.11
C LYS A 338 -7.80 13.90 22.26
N LEU A 339 -7.69 13.76 20.94
CA LEU A 339 -7.43 14.87 20.02
C LEU A 339 -8.39 14.90 18.83
N GLY A 340 -9.30 13.93 18.69
CA GLY A 340 -10.24 13.81 17.60
C GLY A 340 -9.70 13.06 16.38
N THR A 341 -10.61 12.57 15.55
CA THR A 341 -10.31 11.75 14.36
C THR A 341 -9.42 12.47 13.36
N GLU A 342 -9.65 13.75 13.08
CA GLU A 342 -8.86 14.53 12.11
C GLU A 342 -7.36 14.52 12.42
N ARG A 343 -6.99 14.59 13.71
CA ARG A 343 -5.59 14.58 14.15
C ARG A 343 -4.99 13.17 14.16
N ALA A 344 -5.81 12.13 14.18
CA ALA A 344 -5.37 10.74 14.14
C ALA A 344 -5.12 10.23 12.71
N VAL A 345 -5.74 10.85 11.69
CA VAL A 345 -5.64 10.44 10.28
C VAL A 345 -4.19 10.22 9.79
N PRO A 346 -3.23 11.14 10.01
CA PRO A 346 -1.84 10.91 9.59
C PRO A 346 -1.21 9.64 10.14
N ILE A 347 -1.53 9.30 11.39
CA ILE A 347 -0.98 8.13 12.09
C ILE A 347 -1.70 6.87 11.64
N PHE A 348 -3.01 6.98 11.35
CA PHE A 348 -3.76 5.92 10.69
C PHE A 348 -3.14 5.56 9.33
N ASP A 349 -2.87 6.55 8.48
CA ASP A 349 -2.25 6.33 7.17
C ASP A 349 -0.90 5.64 7.30
N GLN A 350 -0.06 6.08 8.23
CA GLN A 350 1.26 5.48 8.45
C GLN A 350 1.16 4.05 8.99
N GLY A 351 0.18 3.76 9.84
CA GLY A 351 -0.07 2.39 10.32
C GLY A 351 -0.52 1.47 9.18
N PHE A 352 -1.40 1.96 8.30
CA PHE A 352 -1.80 1.25 7.09
C PHE A 352 -0.59 1.03 6.16
N ALA A 353 0.18 2.09 5.90
CA ALA A 353 1.40 2.06 5.08
C ALA A 353 2.44 1.07 5.61
N LEU A 354 2.58 0.93 6.94
CA LEU A 354 3.49 -0.04 7.57
C LEU A 354 3.06 -1.49 7.32
N CYS A 355 1.77 -1.77 7.21
CA CYS A 355 1.27 -3.12 6.96
C CYS A 355 1.73 -3.66 5.60
N LEU A 356 1.94 -2.80 4.60
CA LEU A 356 2.26 -3.21 3.23
C LEU A 356 3.65 -3.85 3.10
N PRO A 357 4.76 -3.20 3.53
CA PRO A 357 6.06 -3.87 3.53
C PRO A 357 6.10 -5.05 4.50
N LEU A 358 5.37 -5.01 5.62
CA LEU A 358 5.30 -6.17 6.52
C LEU A 358 4.56 -7.36 5.89
N ALA A 359 3.50 -7.13 5.12
CA ALA A 359 2.79 -8.19 4.39
C ALA A 359 3.72 -8.91 3.41
N LEU A 360 4.52 -8.17 2.64
CA LEU A 360 5.48 -8.75 1.69
C LEU A 360 6.69 -9.38 2.39
N LEU A 361 7.16 -8.79 3.49
CA LEU A 361 8.31 -9.27 4.24
C LEU A 361 8.01 -10.59 4.99
N LEU A 362 6.79 -10.73 5.52
CA LEU A 362 6.36 -11.91 6.28
C LEU A 362 5.73 -13.00 5.40
N SER A 363 5.22 -12.65 4.22
CA SER A 363 4.68 -13.62 3.27
C SER A 363 5.80 -14.48 2.69
N PRO A 364 5.61 -15.81 2.55
CA PRO A 364 6.60 -16.63 1.86
C PRO A 364 6.73 -16.32 0.36
N LEU A 365 5.74 -15.63 -0.21
CA LEU A 365 5.61 -15.28 -1.63
C LEU A 365 5.73 -13.75 -1.83
N GLY A 366 6.73 -13.14 -1.20
CA GLY A 366 7.05 -11.71 -1.31
C GLY A 366 7.71 -11.34 -2.65
N TRP A 367 7.15 -11.79 -3.77
CA TRP A 367 7.74 -11.60 -5.10
C TRP A 367 7.77 -10.15 -5.54
N LEU A 368 8.83 -9.77 -6.25
CA LEU A 368 9.08 -8.43 -6.77
C LEU A 368 7.87 -7.82 -7.51
N HIS A 369 7.14 -8.57 -8.33
CA HIS A 369 5.98 -8.04 -9.05
C HIS A 369 4.84 -7.58 -8.12
N ASN A 370 4.80 -8.04 -6.87
CA ASN A 370 3.85 -7.59 -5.85
C ASN A 370 4.25 -6.25 -5.21
N PHE A 371 5.45 -5.74 -5.49
CA PHE A 371 5.94 -4.51 -4.87
C PHE A 371 5.20 -3.27 -5.38
N VAL A 372 4.42 -3.36 -6.46
CA VAL A 372 3.46 -2.32 -6.86
C VAL A 372 2.47 -1.98 -5.73
N LEU A 373 2.21 -2.92 -4.83
CA LEU A 373 1.40 -2.70 -3.62
C LEU A 373 2.06 -1.75 -2.62
N LEU A 374 3.35 -1.44 -2.74
CA LEU A 374 4.07 -0.50 -1.88
C LEU A 374 3.85 0.97 -2.27
N LEU A 375 3.23 1.26 -3.42
CA LEU A 375 3.00 2.65 -3.88
C LEU A 375 2.30 3.54 -2.83
N PRO A 376 1.24 3.09 -2.13
CA PRO A 376 0.65 3.87 -1.03
C PRO A 376 1.65 4.11 0.10
N ALA A 377 2.46 3.11 0.46
CA ALA A 377 3.43 3.24 1.55
C ALA A 377 4.51 4.28 1.25
N PHE A 378 5.03 4.30 0.02
CA PHE A 378 5.96 5.33 -0.45
C PHE A 378 5.33 6.72 -0.43
N CYS A 379 4.10 6.85 -0.96
CA CYS A 379 3.41 8.13 -1.03
C CYS A 379 3.09 8.69 0.37
N ILE A 380 2.54 7.87 1.26
CA ILE A 380 2.22 8.23 2.65
C ILE A 380 3.50 8.60 3.41
N GLY A 381 4.59 7.85 3.23
CA GLY A 381 5.86 8.15 3.87
C GLY A 381 6.47 9.48 3.40
N LEU A 382 6.48 9.74 2.10
CA LEU A 382 6.99 11.00 1.53
C LEU A 382 6.15 12.20 1.97
N GLU A 383 4.82 12.04 2.00
CA GLU A 383 3.88 13.03 2.51
C GLU A 383 4.14 13.34 3.99
N ALA A 384 4.35 12.31 4.83
CA ALA A 384 4.71 12.49 6.23
C ALA A 384 6.02 13.28 6.41
N CYS A 385 7.03 13.03 5.57
CA CYS A 385 8.27 13.81 5.56
C CYS A 385 8.05 15.25 5.09
N ALA A 386 7.17 15.49 4.11
CA ALA A 386 6.91 16.82 3.57
C ALA A 386 6.31 17.77 4.62
N ARG A 387 5.49 17.25 5.53
CA ARG A 387 4.91 18.02 6.67
C ARG A 387 5.96 18.48 7.68
N ARG A 388 7.18 17.95 7.62
CA ARG A 388 8.25 18.21 8.59
C ARG A 388 9.58 18.42 7.88
N PRO A 389 9.93 19.65 7.49
CA PRO A 389 11.16 19.94 6.74
C PRO A 389 12.46 19.43 7.40
N ARG A 390 12.46 19.25 8.73
CA ARG A 390 13.60 18.70 9.49
C ARG A 390 13.79 17.18 9.32
N ASP A 391 12.85 16.48 8.70
CA ASP A 391 12.84 15.02 8.58
C ASP A 391 13.48 14.50 7.28
N TRP A 392 14.41 15.27 6.67
CA TRP A 392 15.07 14.93 5.40
C TRP A 392 15.75 13.55 5.40
N ARG A 393 16.34 13.11 6.52
CA ARG A 393 16.95 11.78 6.64
C ARG A 393 15.96 10.64 6.46
N TRP A 394 14.70 10.83 6.86
CA TRP A 394 13.66 9.82 6.65
C TRP A 394 13.25 9.77 5.18
N ARG A 395 13.16 10.93 4.53
CA ARG A 395 12.93 11.03 3.09
C ARG A 395 14.01 10.28 2.30
N GLU A 396 15.28 10.45 2.66
CA GLU A 396 16.38 9.72 2.01
C GLU A 396 16.26 8.21 2.16
N ARG A 397 15.84 7.71 3.33
CA ARG A 397 15.62 6.27 3.54
C ARG A 397 14.46 5.74 2.71
N ILE A 398 13.38 6.51 2.56
CA ILE A 398 12.26 6.14 1.68
C ILE A 398 12.73 6.09 0.22
N LEU A 399 13.50 7.09 -0.22
CA LEU A 399 14.07 7.12 -1.56
C LEU A 399 15.08 5.99 -1.79
N LEU A 400 15.88 5.65 -0.79
CA LEU A 400 16.80 4.51 -0.85
C LEU A 400 16.03 3.19 -1.01
N ALA A 401 14.98 2.97 -0.21
CA ALA A 401 14.12 1.79 -0.36
C ALA A 401 13.48 1.75 -1.75
N TRP A 402 13.00 2.89 -2.26
CA TRP A 402 12.48 2.98 -3.63
C TRP A 402 13.52 2.58 -4.68
N ILE A 403 14.73 3.14 -4.59
CA ILE A 403 15.83 2.85 -5.55
C ILE A 403 16.20 1.37 -5.53
N LEU A 404 16.29 0.76 -4.35
CA LEU A 404 16.58 -0.66 -4.21
C LEU A 404 15.50 -1.52 -4.88
N CYS A 405 14.21 -1.25 -4.62
CA CYS A 405 13.09 -1.93 -5.30
C CYS A 405 13.04 -1.66 -6.82
N ALA A 406 13.47 -0.47 -7.26
CA ALA A 406 13.40 -0.05 -8.66
C ALA A 406 14.58 -0.55 -9.51
N MET A 407 15.57 -1.19 -8.90
CA MET A 407 16.76 -1.64 -9.62
C MET A 407 16.41 -2.86 -10.49
N PRO A 408 16.66 -2.80 -11.82
CA PRO A 408 16.41 -3.95 -12.68
C PRO A 408 17.49 -5.02 -12.51
N TYR A 409 17.07 -6.26 -12.30
CA TYR A 409 17.97 -7.42 -12.26
C TYR A 409 17.24 -8.71 -12.68
N PRO A 410 17.96 -9.67 -13.29
CA PRO A 410 17.35 -10.91 -13.77
C PRO A 410 16.91 -11.81 -12.61
N VAL A 411 15.92 -12.68 -12.88
CA VAL A 411 15.56 -13.74 -11.93
C VAL A 411 16.77 -14.64 -11.70
N LEU A 412 17.34 -14.61 -10.50
CA LEU A 412 18.28 -15.65 -10.09
C LEU A 412 17.45 -16.84 -9.59
N ARG A 413 17.51 -17.96 -10.31
CA ARG A 413 16.90 -19.21 -9.82
C ARG A 413 17.57 -19.60 -8.52
N ALA A 414 16.81 -20.22 -7.63
CA ALA A 414 17.35 -20.75 -6.39
C ALA A 414 18.60 -21.57 -6.70
N GLU A 415 18.51 -22.57 -7.59
CA GLU A 415 19.59 -23.54 -7.90
C GLU A 415 20.93 -22.92 -8.34
N ASN A 416 20.95 -21.66 -8.77
CA ASN A 416 22.15 -20.98 -9.27
C ASN A 416 22.78 -20.03 -8.22
N ASN A 417 22.32 -20.11 -6.97
CA ASN A 417 22.63 -19.15 -5.93
C ASN A 417 23.69 -19.73 -4.97
N ASP A 418 24.94 -19.80 -5.44
CA ASP A 418 26.02 -20.55 -4.78
C ASP A 418 27.08 -19.66 -4.10
N SER A 419 26.94 -18.33 -4.18
CA SER A 419 27.94 -17.39 -3.66
C SER A 419 27.39 -16.38 -2.66
N LEU A 420 28.23 -15.98 -1.69
CA LEU A 420 27.89 -14.94 -0.72
C LEU A 420 27.47 -13.62 -1.38
N ILE A 421 28.05 -13.29 -2.54
CA ILE A 421 27.68 -12.08 -3.29
C ILE A 421 26.26 -12.20 -3.84
N GLN A 422 25.83 -13.38 -4.28
CA GLN A 422 24.46 -13.58 -4.72
C GLN A 422 23.47 -13.63 -3.54
N TRP A 423 23.88 -14.09 -2.36
CA TRP A 423 23.01 -14.07 -1.17
C TRP A 423 22.83 -12.70 -0.55
N PHE A 424 23.90 -11.91 -0.48
CA PHE A 424 23.88 -10.61 0.22
C PHE A 424 23.90 -9.40 -0.71
N GLY A 425 24.11 -9.62 -2.01
CA GLY A 425 24.17 -8.57 -3.04
C GLY A 425 22.80 -8.25 -3.63
N TYR A 426 22.76 -8.11 -4.95
CA TYR A 426 21.57 -7.59 -5.65
C TYR A 426 20.29 -8.42 -5.45
N PRO A 427 20.31 -9.76 -5.31
CA PRO A 427 19.09 -10.53 -5.05
C PRO A 427 18.44 -10.23 -3.68
N ALA A 428 19.20 -9.68 -2.72
CA ALA A 428 18.68 -9.31 -1.41
C ALA A 428 18.19 -7.85 -1.33
N PHE A 429 18.32 -7.07 -2.40
CA PHE A 429 17.94 -5.65 -2.41
C PHE A 429 16.46 -5.44 -2.06
N ASP A 430 15.59 -6.34 -2.50
CA ASP A 430 14.16 -6.28 -2.20
C ASP A 430 13.87 -6.50 -0.71
N THR A 431 14.51 -7.48 -0.07
CA THR A 431 14.41 -7.69 1.37
C THR A 431 14.92 -6.47 2.14
N TYR A 432 16.07 -5.91 1.73
CA TYR A 432 16.63 -4.71 2.36
C TYR A 432 15.69 -3.52 2.21
N ALA A 433 15.10 -3.33 1.03
CA ALA A 433 14.17 -2.25 0.76
C ALA A 433 12.92 -2.35 1.63
N LEU A 434 12.33 -3.55 1.77
CA LEU A 434 11.19 -3.80 2.64
C LEU A 434 11.50 -3.49 4.11
N ILE A 435 12.66 -3.93 4.61
CA ILE A 435 13.11 -3.64 5.98
C ILE A 435 13.31 -2.14 6.19
N ILE A 436 14.03 -1.46 5.28
CA ILE A 436 14.28 -0.02 5.35
C ILE A 436 12.96 0.75 5.35
N LEU A 437 12.03 0.39 4.47
CA LEU A 437 10.73 1.05 4.35
C LEU A 437 9.88 0.82 5.61
N ALA A 438 9.77 -0.41 6.11
CA ALA A 438 9.02 -0.74 7.32
C ALA A 438 9.57 0.01 8.55
N VAL A 439 10.88 -0.04 8.78
CA VAL A 439 11.53 0.67 9.89
C VAL A 439 11.36 2.19 9.76
N THR A 440 11.43 2.71 8.55
CA THR A 440 11.27 4.15 8.28
C THR A 440 9.85 4.63 8.59
N ILE A 441 8.82 3.93 8.10
CA ILE A 441 7.42 4.29 8.36
C ILE A 441 7.10 4.16 9.86
N ALA A 442 7.55 3.08 10.51
CA ALA A 442 7.39 2.89 11.95
C ALA A 442 8.02 4.05 12.76
N GLY A 443 9.22 4.50 12.36
CA GLY A 443 9.91 5.63 12.98
C GLY A 443 9.20 6.97 12.78
N LEU A 444 8.70 7.24 11.57
CA LEU A 444 7.88 8.42 11.27
C LEU A 444 6.61 8.45 12.13
N CYS A 445 5.92 7.31 12.22
CA CYS A 445 4.71 7.14 13.04
C CYS A 445 4.96 7.42 14.52
N GLN A 446 6.01 6.83 15.10
CA GLN A 446 6.35 7.05 16.50
C GLN A 446 6.67 8.52 16.79
N ARG A 447 7.37 9.21 15.88
CA ARG A 447 7.68 10.64 16.01
C ARG A 447 6.42 11.48 15.91
N GLU A 448 5.51 11.15 15.00
CA GLU A 448 4.26 11.88 14.83
C GLU A 448 3.35 11.80 16.04
N ALA A 449 3.14 10.59 16.53
CA ALA A 449 2.39 10.36 17.75
C ALA A 449 3.00 11.07 18.97
N SER A 450 4.32 11.01 19.13
CA SER A 450 5.02 11.68 20.23
C SER A 450 4.81 13.20 20.21
N ALA A 451 4.83 13.81 19.02
CA ALA A 451 4.59 15.24 18.86
C ALA A 451 3.16 15.62 19.25
N LEU A 452 2.16 14.86 18.79
CA LEU A 452 0.75 15.10 19.13
C LEU A 452 0.47 14.93 20.63
N LEU A 453 1.01 13.88 21.25
CA LEU A 453 0.83 13.64 22.69
C LEU A 453 1.51 14.73 23.54
N ARG A 454 2.67 15.26 23.13
CA ARG A 454 3.28 16.42 23.82
C ARG A 454 2.41 17.66 23.72
N ARG A 455 1.86 17.95 22.52
CA ARG A 455 0.96 19.10 22.32
C ARG A 455 -0.32 18.97 23.16
N SER A 456 -0.87 17.76 23.27
CA SER A 456 -2.00 17.46 24.15
C SER A 456 -1.72 17.82 25.62
N ARG A 457 -0.56 17.42 26.15
CA ARG A 457 -0.16 17.73 27.54
C ARG A 457 0.06 19.23 27.79
N HIS A 458 0.56 19.96 26.80
CA HIS A 458 0.72 21.42 26.93
C HIS A 458 -0.64 22.12 26.96
N LEU A 459 -1.60 21.69 26.14
CA LEU A 459 -2.96 22.24 26.13
C LEU A 459 -3.74 21.92 27.41
N SER A 460 -3.50 20.75 28.04
CA SER A 460 -4.12 20.45 29.33
C SER A 460 -3.54 21.34 30.45
N LYS A 461 -2.22 21.51 30.48
CA LYS A 461 -1.55 22.38 31.46
C LYS A 461 -1.91 23.86 31.30
N SER A 462 -2.11 24.35 30.07
CA SER A 462 -2.51 25.75 29.87
C SER A 462 -3.92 26.02 30.39
N LYS A 463 -4.84 25.06 30.26
CA LYS A 463 -6.19 25.16 30.84
C LYS A 463 -6.20 25.11 32.37
N GLU A 464 -5.27 24.39 32.99
CA GLU A 464 -5.11 24.36 34.45
C GLU A 464 -4.51 25.67 35.01
N LEU A 465 -3.75 26.41 34.19
CA LEU A 465 -3.09 27.66 34.59
C LEU A 465 -3.90 28.91 34.25
N GLU A 466 -4.97 28.79 33.45
CA GLU A 466 -5.92 29.89 33.28
C GLU A 466 -6.57 30.14 34.65
N PRO A 467 -6.33 31.31 35.28
CA PRO A 467 -6.90 31.60 36.59
C PRO A 467 -8.42 31.43 36.48
N PRO A 468 -9.09 30.86 37.51
CA PRO A 468 -10.54 30.69 37.48
C PRO A 468 -11.13 32.05 37.11
N SER A 469 -11.79 32.10 35.95
CA SER A 469 -12.31 33.34 35.40
C SER A 469 -13.12 34.01 36.49
N SER A 470 -12.76 35.24 36.85
CA SER A 470 -13.41 36.05 37.90
C SER A 470 -14.84 36.49 37.52
N GLN A 471 -15.54 35.70 36.70
CA GLN A 471 -16.89 35.97 36.20
C GLN A 471 -18.00 35.34 37.05
N ASP A 472 -17.69 34.62 38.14
CA ASP A 472 -18.71 34.00 39.00
C ASP A 472 -18.92 34.73 40.36
N THR A 473 -18.43 35.97 40.52
CA THR A 473 -18.66 36.76 41.75
C THR A 473 -19.62 37.94 41.57
N GLY A 474 -20.45 37.97 40.52
CA GLY A 474 -21.28 39.14 40.18
C GLY A 474 -22.66 38.83 39.60
N ALA A 475 -23.47 38.00 40.27
CA ALA A 475 -24.90 37.87 39.99
C ALA A 475 -25.68 37.44 41.24
N ALA A 476 -25.51 38.20 42.32
CA ALA A 476 -26.60 38.43 43.26
C ALA A 476 -27.04 39.88 43.02
N ASP A 477 -28.35 40.09 42.90
CA ASP A 477 -29.01 41.39 42.82
C ASP A 477 -29.19 41.99 41.40
N GLN A 478 -30.18 41.45 40.67
CA GLN A 478 -31.14 42.30 39.96
C GLN A 478 -32.48 41.57 39.81
N SER A 479 -33.43 42.14 40.53
CA SER A 479 -34.84 41.84 40.70
C SER A 479 -35.67 41.93 39.41
N ASP A 480 -36.76 41.15 39.42
CA ASP A 480 -38.10 41.49 38.96
C ASP A 480 -38.26 42.78 38.13
N GLU A 481 -38.63 42.64 36.86
CA GLU A 481 -39.73 43.44 36.30
C GLU A 481 -40.32 42.83 35.01
N GLN A 482 -41.64 42.92 34.95
CA GLN A 482 -42.57 42.44 33.93
C GLN A 482 -42.46 43.21 32.60
N SER A 483 -42.80 42.57 31.47
CA SER A 483 -43.96 42.87 30.60
C SER A 483 -43.82 42.00 29.33
N SER A 484 -44.79 41.14 28.98
CA SER A 484 -45.86 41.42 28.01
C SER A 484 -45.43 42.38 26.89
N ASP A 485 -45.28 41.87 25.67
CA ASP A 485 -46.24 42.14 24.60
C ASP A 485 -45.92 41.34 23.32
N ASP A 486 -47.01 41.03 22.63
CA ASP A 486 -47.12 40.39 21.34
C ASP A 486 -46.31 41.07 20.23
N GLU A 487 -45.78 40.30 19.27
CA GLU A 487 -46.12 40.59 17.86
C GLU A 487 -45.82 39.42 16.91
N ILE A 488 -46.84 39.13 16.13
CA ILE A 488 -46.93 38.18 15.02
C ILE A 488 -46.23 38.81 13.80
N ILE A 489 -45.28 38.12 13.17
CA ILE A 489 -44.95 38.33 11.75
C ILE A 489 -44.74 36.99 11.05
N GLU A 490 -45.71 36.67 10.17
CA GLU A 490 -45.59 35.76 9.05
C GLU A 490 -44.65 36.32 7.96
N SER A 491 -43.79 35.46 7.39
CA SER A 491 -43.45 35.37 5.96
C SER A 491 -42.31 34.34 5.83
N ASP A 492 -42.58 33.10 5.41
CA ASP A 492 -42.75 32.64 4.02
C ASP A 492 -41.47 32.81 3.18
N GLY A 493 -40.94 31.69 2.66
CA GLY A 493 -39.88 31.70 1.65
C GLY A 493 -38.73 30.69 1.80
N ARG A 494 -38.97 29.45 1.36
CA ARG A 494 -38.05 28.52 0.65
C ARG A 494 -36.52 28.73 0.82
N ASP A 495 -35.85 27.72 1.37
CA ASP A 495 -34.89 26.94 0.55
C ASP A 495 -34.45 25.64 1.25
N THR A 496 -34.77 24.50 0.62
CA THR A 496 -34.39 23.16 1.07
C THR A 496 -33.04 22.77 0.49
N ARG A 497 -31.99 22.72 1.32
CA ARG A 497 -30.80 21.89 1.09
C ARG A 497 -30.32 21.18 2.36
N GLY A 498 -30.78 19.95 2.50
CA GLY A 498 -30.03 18.77 2.97
C GLY A 498 -29.15 18.91 4.20
N SER A 499 -29.76 18.90 5.39
CA SER A 499 -29.09 18.53 6.63
C SER A 499 -29.24 17.01 6.87
N THR A 500 -28.11 16.34 7.04
CA THR A 500 -28.02 14.95 7.52
C THR A 500 -28.57 14.82 8.96
N PRO A 501 -29.27 13.73 9.31
CA PRO A 501 -29.88 13.58 10.62
C PRO A 501 -28.86 13.12 11.68
N PRO A 502 -29.08 13.46 12.96
CA PRO A 502 -28.29 12.95 14.07
C PRO A 502 -28.69 11.50 14.39
N THR A 503 -27.71 10.59 14.41
CA THR A 503 -27.92 9.21 14.88
C THR A 503 -27.98 9.16 16.40
N SER A 504 -29.19 9.07 16.94
CA SER A 504 -29.48 8.58 18.29
C SER A 504 -30.07 7.17 18.22
N GLY A 505 -29.62 6.25 19.07
CA GLY A 505 -30.31 4.97 19.28
C GLY A 505 -29.45 3.87 19.88
N LYS A 506 -29.23 3.92 21.21
CA LYS A 506 -28.91 2.72 21.98
C LYS A 506 -30.16 1.86 22.04
N LEU A 507 -30.12 0.67 21.46
CA LEU A 507 -31.11 -0.39 21.66
C LEU A 507 -30.45 -1.47 22.52
N ALA A 508 -30.92 -1.58 23.76
CA ALA A 508 -30.82 -2.79 24.54
C ALA A 508 -31.90 -3.76 24.02
N LEU A 509 -31.55 -5.04 23.89
CA LEU A 509 -32.50 -6.13 23.64
C LEU A 509 -32.11 -7.32 24.54
N PRO A 510 -33.06 -8.25 24.79
CA PRO A 510 -33.15 -9.10 25.97
C PRO A 510 -32.08 -10.19 26.07
#